data_AF-A0A961R7Y1-F1
#
_entry.id   AF-A0A961R7Y1-F1
#
_cell.length_a   1.000
_cell.length_b   1.000
_cell.length_c   1.000
_cell.angle_alpha   90.00
_cell.angle_beta   90.00
_cell.angle_gamma   90.00
#
_symmetry.space_group_name_H-M   'P 1'
#
loop_
_entity.id
_entity.type
_entity.pdbx_description
1 polymer ?
#
loop_
_entity_poly.entity_id
_entity_poly.type
_entity_poly.pdbx_seq_one_letter_code
_entity_poly.pdbx_strand_id
1 'polypeptide(L)'
;MIGNTPPIDTMKAQAKRLRESLRDAGQAISHAQALELVARQHGHRDWNTAHAAAGNRPPVQWHVGQILTGTYLGQRFLGEVHAVERMGE
;
A
#
# COMPACT_ATOMS: atom_id res chain seq x y z
N MET A 1 0.14 -10.80 -15.53
CA MET A 1 -0.95 -10.66 -14.52
C MET A 1 -0.43 -9.78 -13.41
N ILE A 2 -0.93 -8.56 -13.31
CA ILE A 2 -0.65 -7.65 -12.19
C ILE A 2 -1.23 -8.30 -10.93
N GLY A 3 -0.37 -8.90 -10.10
CA GLY A 3 -0.77 -9.40 -8.80
C GLY A 3 -1.45 -8.26 -8.03
N ASN A 4 -2.65 -8.51 -7.51
CA ASN A 4 -3.37 -7.54 -6.71
C ASN A 4 -2.56 -7.23 -5.45
N THR A 5 -1.73 -6.20 -5.48
CA THR A 5 -0.84 -5.86 -4.36
C THR A 5 -1.67 -5.31 -3.20
N PRO A 6 -1.70 -5.99 -2.04
CA PRO A 6 -2.47 -5.52 -0.89
C PRO A 6 -1.90 -4.19 -0.34
N PRO A 7 -2.66 -3.46 0.48
CA PRO A 7 -2.12 -2.35 1.26
C PRO A 7 -0.87 -2.77 2.06
N ILE A 8 0.09 -1.84 2.20
CA ILE A 8 1.34 -2.07 2.95
C ILE A 8 1.04 -2.55 4.38
N ASP A 9 0.04 -1.96 5.05
CA ASP A 9 -0.34 -2.35 6.41
C ASP A 9 -0.87 -3.79 6.49
N THR A 10 -1.62 -4.22 5.47
CA THR A 10 -2.10 -5.61 5.36
C THR A 10 -0.94 -6.57 5.20
N MET A 11 0.03 -6.26 4.34
CA MET A 11 1.22 -7.10 4.16
C MET A 11 2.09 -7.16 5.41
N LYS A 12 2.27 -6.04 6.13
CA LYS A 12 2.97 -6.01 7.42
C LYS A 12 2.25 -6.86 8.48
N ALA A 13 0.92 -6.79 8.54
CA ALA A 13 0.12 -7.61 9.45
C ALA A 13 0.23 -9.11 9.12
N GLN A 14 0.22 -9.47 7.83
CA GLN A 14 0.47 -10.84 7.37
C GLN A 14 1.88 -11.32 7.77
N ALA A 15 2.91 -10.50 7.57
CA ALA A 15 4.28 -10.84 7.93
C ALA A 15 4.45 -11.06 9.44
N LYS A 16 3.76 -10.27 10.27
CA LYS A 16 3.74 -10.48 11.72
C LYS A 16 3.14 -11.83 12.10
N ARG A 17 1.96 -12.15 11.57
CA ARG A 17 1.26 -13.43 11.82
C ARG A 17 2.08 -14.62 11.32
N LEU A 18 2.68 -14.50 10.13
CA LEU A 18 3.54 -15.52 9.55
C LEU A 18 4.75 -15.80 10.44
N ARG A 19 5.42 -14.75 10.94
CA ARG A 19 6.55 -14.89 11.86
C ARG A 19 6.15 -15.57 13.17
N GLU A 20 5.00 -15.22 13.73
CA GLU A 20 4.48 -15.86 14.95
C GLU A 20 4.21 -17.35 14.72
N SER A 21 3.50 -17.70 13.63
CA SER A 21 3.21 -19.08 13.27
C SER A 21 4.47 -19.92 13.03
N LEU A 22 5.48 -19.37 12.33
CA LEU A 22 6.73 -20.09 12.08
C LEU A 22 7.56 -20.27 13.35
N ARG A 23 7.56 -19.28 14.25
CA ARG A 23 8.19 -19.42 15.56
C ARG A 23 7.54 -20.54 16.36
N ASP A 24 6.22 -20.62 16.36
CA ASP A 24 5.49 -21.67 17.08
C ASP A 24 5.73 -23.07 16.47
N ALA A 25 6.01 -23.13 15.17
CA ALA A 25 6.47 -24.34 14.48
C ALA A 25 7.97 -24.65 14.68
N GLY A 26 8.67 -23.92 15.55
CA GLY A 26 10.10 -24.11 15.85
C GLY A 26 11.07 -23.49 14.84
N GLN A 27 10.57 -22.78 13.82
CA GLN A 27 11.38 -22.11 12.81
C GLN A 27 11.34 -20.58 12.99
N ALA A 28 12.21 -20.08 13.85
CA ALA A 28 12.31 -18.65 14.08
C ALA A 28 12.91 -17.92 12.86
N ILE A 29 12.16 -16.97 12.30
CA ILE A 29 12.62 -16.09 11.21
C ILE A 29 12.61 -14.61 11.63
N SER A 30 13.46 -13.81 11.01
CA SER A 30 13.48 -12.35 11.20
C SER A 30 12.21 -11.71 10.61
N HIS A 31 11.87 -10.50 11.07
CA HIS A 31 10.73 -9.76 10.52
C HIS A 31 10.94 -9.42 9.03
N ALA A 32 12.18 -9.07 8.64
CA ALA A 32 12.54 -8.82 7.25
C ALA A 32 12.32 -10.07 6.38
N GLN A 33 12.71 -11.26 6.85
CA GLN A 33 12.46 -12.51 6.14
C GLN A 33 10.95 -12.79 5.96
N ALA A 34 10.14 -12.47 6.96
CA ALA A 34 8.69 -12.62 6.86
C ALA A 34 8.07 -11.67 5.82
N LEU A 35 8.57 -10.43 5.71
CA LEU A 35 8.15 -9.47 4.68
C LEU A 35 8.50 -9.96 3.27
N GLU A 36 9.71 -10.50 3.09
CA GLU A 36 10.15 -11.10 1.83
C GLU A 36 9.26 -12.29 1.41
N LEU A 37 8.90 -13.16 2.35
CA LEU A 37 8.01 -14.29 2.08
C LEU A 37 6.61 -13.83 1.67
N VAL A 38 6.06 -12.84 2.37
CA VAL A 38 4.75 -12.26 2.03
C VAL A 38 4.81 -11.59 0.65
N ALA A 39 5.87 -10.84 0.34
CA ALA A 39 6.04 -10.23 -0.99
C ALA A 39 6.03 -11.30 -2.11
N ARG A 40 6.73 -12.41 -1.91
CA ARG A 40 6.73 -13.55 -2.86
C ARG A 40 5.37 -14.22 -2.99
N GLN A 41 4.60 -14.35 -1.91
CA GLN A 41 3.23 -14.87 -1.96
C GLN A 41 2.31 -14.01 -2.82
N HIS A 42 2.55 -12.70 -2.86
CA HIS A 42 1.81 -11.76 -3.71
C HIS A 42 2.42 -11.59 -5.12
N GLY A 43 3.40 -12.42 -5.49
CA GLY A 43 4.01 -12.43 -6.82
C GLY A 43 5.11 -11.40 -7.05
N HIS A 44 5.61 -10.75 -5.99
CA HIS A 44 6.73 -9.82 -6.07
C HIS A 44 8.06 -10.53 -5.78
N ARG A 45 9.16 -10.04 -6.36
CA ARG A 45 10.51 -10.62 -6.19
C ARG A 45 11.05 -10.47 -4.76
N ASP A 46 10.76 -9.32 -4.16
CA ASP A 46 11.25 -8.85 -2.88
C ASP A 46 10.29 -7.83 -2.26
N TRP A 47 10.47 -7.54 -0.97
CA TRP A 47 9.65 -6.59 -0.23
C TRP A 47 9.71 -5.18 -0.82
N ASN A 48 10.87 -4.73 -1.30
CA ASN A 48 10.99 -3.39 -1.87
C ASN A 48 10.09 -3.22 -3.11
N THR A 49 10.05 -4.24 -3.97
CA THR A 49 9.18 -4.28 -5.15
C THR A 49 7.71 -4.29 -4.74
N ALA A 50 7.33 -5.09 -3.73
CA ALA A 50 5.97 -5.12 -3.21
C ALA A 50 5.56 -3.78 -2.58
N HIS A 51 6.47 -3.15 -1.83
CA HIS A 51 6.24 -1.85 -1.19
C HIS A 51 6.07 -0.74 -2.22
N ALA A 52 6.91 -0.72 -3.27
CA ALA A 52 6.78 0.22 -4.37
C ALA A 52 5.46 0.02 -5.14
N ALA A 53 5.08 -1.23 -5.44
CA ALA A 53 3.82 -1.54 -6.11
C ALA A 53 2.59 -1.17 -5.26
N ALA A 54 2.62 -1.41 -3.95
CA ALA A 54 1.55 -1.07 -3.02
C ALA A 54 1.43 0.44 -2.80
N GLY A 55 2.56 1.16 -2.82
CA GLY A 55 2.61 2.62 -2.75
C GLY A 55 2.14 3.29 -4.04
N ASN A 56 2.35 2.64 -5.20
CA ASN A 56 1.87 3.08 -6.51
C ASN A 56 0.40 2.69 -6.75
N ARG A 57 -0.43 2.72 -5.70
CA ARG A 57 -1.89 2.65 -5.86
C ARG A 57 -2.27 3.63 -6.96
N PRO A 58 -3.22 3.25 -7.84
CA PRO A 58 -3.65 4.14 -8.91
C PRO A 58 -3.94 5.50 -8.26
N PRO A 59 -3.36 6.58 -8.78
CA PRO A 59 -3.63 7.91 -8.25
C PRO A 59 -5.15 8.03 -8.15
N VAL A 60 -5.63 8.65 -7.07
CA VAL A 60 -7.04 9.03 -6.97
C VAL A 60 -7.45 9.52 -8.34
N GLN A 61 -8.38 8.82 -8.97
CA GLN A 61 -8.87 9.20 -10.27
C GLN A 61 -9.66 10.47 -10.02
N TRP A 62 -8.99 11.61 -10.22
CA TRP A 62 -9.59 12.92 -10.03
C TRP A 62 -10.57 13.14 -11.18
N HIS A 63 -11.82 13.45 -10.84
CA HIS A 63 -12.84 13.79 -11.80
C HIS A 63 -13.23 15.26 -11.64
N VAL A 64 -13.42 15.98 -12.75
CA VAL A 64 -14.05 17.30 -12.70
C VAL A 64 -15.47 17.15 -12.14
N GLY A 65 -15.85 18.01 -11.21
CA GLY A 65 -17.11 17.92 -10.46
C GLY A 65 -17.05 17.01 -9.22
N GLN A 66 -15.91 16.38 -8.93
CA GLN A 66 -15.76 15.59 -7.71
C GLN A 66 -15.78 16.49 -6.48
N ILE A 67 -16.63 16.16 -5.51
CA ILE A 67 -16.65 16.80 -4.20
C ILE A 67 -15.57 16.20 -3.31
N LEU A 68 -14.77 17.05 -2.68
CA LEU A 68 -13.73 16.67 -1.73
C LEU A 68 -13.84 17.47 -0.44
N THR A 69 -13.41 16.85 0.65
CA THR A 69 -13.28 17.49 1.96
C THR A 69 -11.83 17.46 2.39
N GLY A 70 -11.37 18.54 3.01
CA GLY A 70 -10.01 18.63 3.50
C GLY A 70 -9.87 19.58 4.66
N THR A 71 -8.63 19.76 5.09
CA THR A 71 -8.25 20.77 6.06
C THR A 71 -7.18 21.64 5.43
N TYR A 72 -7.41 22.96 5.40
CA TYR A 72 -6.46 23.94 4.90
C TYR A 72 -6.24 24.99 6.00
N LEU A 73 -4.97 25.19 6.38
CA LEU A 73 -4.59 26.09 7.49
C LEU A 73 -5.40 25.84 8.78
N GLY A 74 -5.67 24.57 9.08
CA GLY A 74 -6.44 24.16 10.26
C GLY A 74 -7.96 24.32 10.15
N GLN A 75 -8.48 24.89 9.05
CA GLN A 75 -9.91 25.01 8.80
C GLN A 75 -10.40 23.89 7.88
N ARG A 76 -11.52 23.26 8.23
CA ARG A 76 -12.15 22.26 7.36
C ARG A 76 -12.81 22.97 6.17
N PHE A 77 -12.68 22.39 4.98
CA PHE A 77 -13.36 22.89 3.79
C PHE A 77 -14.03 21.76 3.01
N LEU A 78 -15.04 22.15 2.23
CA LEU A 78 -15.70 21.36 1.19
C LEU A 78 -15.38 22.07 -0.13
N GLY A 79 -14.84 21.33 -1.10
CA GLY A 79 -14.46 21.87 -2.41
C GLY A 79 -14.92 20.96 -3.54
N GLU A 80 -15.02 21.53 -4.72
CA GLU A 80 -15.31 20.82 -5.97
C GLU A 80 -14.08 20.90 -6.89
N VAL A 81 -13.72 19.80 -7.53
CA VAL A 81 -12.64 19.79 -8.53
C VAL A 81 -13.12 20.51 -9.79
N HIS A 82 -12.61 21.71 -10.05
CA HIS A 82 -12.96 22.45 -11.27
C HIS A 82 -12.16 22.01 -12.50
N ALA A 83 -10.91 21.56 -12.32
CA ALA A 83 -10.04 21.10 -13.39
C ALA A 83 -8.99 20.10 -12.86
N VAL A 84 -8.54 19.19 -13.72
CA VAL A 84 -7.47 18.23 -13.42
C VAL A 84 -6.44 18.33 -14.54
N GLU A 85 -5.18 18.54 -14.17
CA GLU A 85 -4.06 18.54 -15.11
C GLU A 85 -3.03 17.49 -14.65
N ARG A 86 -2.51 16.69 -15.59
CA ARG A 86 -1.38 15.81 -15.33
C ARG A 86 -0.09 16.60 -15.48
N MET A 87 0.65 16.76 -14.38
CA MET A 87 2.01 17.31 -14.43
C MET A 87 3.03 16.16 -14.53
N GLY A 88 3.83 16.18 -15.60
CA GLY A 88 4.97 15.28 -15.84
C GLY A 88 4.62 14.03 -16.68
N GLU A 89 5.20 13.95 -17.88
CA GLU A 89 5.51 12.70 -18.59
C GLU A 89 7.00 12.39 -18.44
#